data_AF-A0A7Y3DFP9-F1
#
_entry.id   AF-A0A7Y3DFP9-F1
#
_cell.length_a   1.000
_cell.length_b   1.000
_cell.length_c   1.000
_cell.angle_alpha   90.00
_cell.angle_beta   90.00
_cell.angle_gamma   90.00
#
_symmetry.space_group_name_H-M   'P 1'
#
loop_
_entity.id
_entity.type
_entity.pdbx_description
1 polymer ?
#
loop_
_entity_poly.entity_id
_entity_poly.type
_entity_poly.pdbx_seq_one_letter_code
_entity_poly.pdbx_strand_id
1 'polypeptide(L)'
;MKRSGRVAIVGLALVAALRVLVMAAGFPFFHAVDEHQHVDTIHRWSRGQLPGDATVHLGDPVIDWALRFGSFEYLEPEPEPPYAARPAFQPGAPWAALARNAFASVVNQEFESPPVYYATAALWYRLGETALADLDLLLWLRALNALTLALLVLGSHAWLRRRAPGDPLLHTGVPALIAFFPQDAFYGVSPDGFCALVGGLAFAAAVEASDGGRRGLRSDVGAGLAIAAAFLAKYTNVVYAGLLAVAYGWRVLAQGSMRRVAPGAAAAAGAALLPVALWLARNR
;
A
#
# COMPACT_ATOMS: atom_id res chain seq x y z
N MET A 1 -11.63 -29.34 -5.77
CA MET A 1 -10.26 -28.95 -6.13
C MET A 1 -9.31 -30.00 -5.57
N LYS A 2 -8.44 -30.60 -6.40
CA LYS A 2 -7.45 -31.56 -5.90
C LYS A 2 -6.59 -30.85 -4.85
N ARG A 3 -6.30 -31.54 -3.73
CA ARG A 3 -5.58 -31.01 -2.57
C ARG A 3 -4.27 -30.31 -2.95
N SER A 4 -3.61 -30.79 -4.01
CA SER A 4 -2.38 -30.24 -4.59
C SER A 4 -2.48 -28.79 -5.07
N GLY A 5 -3.58 -28.38 -5.72
CA GLY A 5 -3.72 -27.01 -6.24
C GLY A 5 -3.86 -25.95 -5.13
N ARG A 6 -4.46 -26.33 -3.99
CA ARG A 6 -4.55 -25.47 -2.80
C ARG A 6 -3.17 -25.22 -2.20
N VAL A 7 -2.39 -26.29 -2.09
CA VAL A 7 -1.03 -26.26 -1.52
C VAL A 7 -0.12 -25.39 -2.38
N ALA A 8 -0.21 -25.48 -3.71
CA ALA A 8 0.60 -24.67 -4.62
C ALA A 8 0.37 -23.17 -4.44
N ILE A 9 -0.89 -22.72 -4.39
CA ILE A 9 -1.21 -21.28 -4.28
C ILE A 9 -0.84 -20.72 -2.91
N VAL A 10 -1.03 -21.49 -1.83
CA VAL A 10 -0.52 -21.11 -0.51
C VAL A 10 1.00 -21.01 -0.52
N GLY A 11 1.68 -21.96 -1.17
CA GLY A 11 3.13 -21.90 -1.38
C GLY A 11 3.57 -20.63 -2.10
N LEU A 12 2.88 -20.22 -3.17
CA LEU A 12 3.17 -18.97 -3.88
C LEU A 12 2.99 -17.74 -2.99
N ALA A 13 1.91 -17.69 -2.19
CA ALA A 13 1.68 -16.59 -1.26
C ALA A 13 2.75 -16.51 -0.17
N LEU A 14 3.20 -17.67 0.34
CA LEU A 14 4.30 -17.73 1.31
C LEU A 14 5.63 -17.29 0.71
N VAL A 15 5.94 -17.71 -0.52
CA VAL A 15 7.15 -17.25 -1.24
C VAL A 15 7.12 -15.74 -1.44
N ALA A 16 5.97 -15.19 -1.86
CA ALA A 16 5.80 -13.77 -2.04
C ALA A 16 6.03 -12.99 -0.73
N ALA A 17 5.42 -13.43 0.37
CA ALA A 17 5.62 -12.84 1.69
C ALA A 17 7.08 -12.95 2.16
N LEU A 18 7.68 -14.15 2.08
CA LEU A 18 9.05 -14.40 2.51
C LEU A 18 10.04 -13.53 1.75
N ARG A 19 9.88 -13.37 0.43
CA ARG A 19 10.72 -12.48 -0.37
C ARG A 19 10.67 -11.05 0.16
N VAL A 20 9.47 -10.52 0.42
CA VAL A 20 9.32 -9.17 0.96
C VAL A 20 9.99 -9.06 2.33
N LEU A 21 9.80 -10.02 3.22
CA LEU A 21 10.41 -10.01 4.56
C LEU A 21 11.95 -10.08 4.50
N VAL A 22 12.50 -10.96 3.66
CA VAL A 22 13.95 -11.11 3.49
C VAL A 22 14.57 -9.83 2.94
N MET A 23 13.95 -9.22 1.92
CA MET A 23 14.44 -7.97 1.35
C MET A 23 14.27 -6.81 2.32
N ALA A 24 13.11 -6.69 2.97
CA ALA A 24 12.84 -5.67 4.00
C ALA A 24 13.82 -5.75 5.19
N ALA A 25 14.30 -6.93 5.54
CA ALA A 25 15.31 -7.11 6.60
C ALA A 25 16.75 -6.94 6.10
N GLY A 26 16.99 -7.13 4.79
CA GLY A 26 18.32 -7.05 4.18
C GLY A 26 18.81 -5.63 3.89
N PHE A 27 17.89 -4.66 3.77
CA PHE A 27 18.24 -3.24 3.52
C PHE A 27 18.08 -2.38 4.79
N PRO A 28 18.88 -1.30 4.94
CA PRO A 28 18.70 -0.32 6.01
C PRO A 28 17.25 0.15 6.15
N PHE A 29 16.84 0.51 7.37
CA PHE A 29 15.43 0.81 7.61
C PHE A 29 14.99 2.14 6.98
N PHE A 30 15.86 3.14 6.90
CA PHE A 30 15.57 4.33 6.11
C PHE A 30 16.49 4.33 4.90
N HIS A 31 15.97 3.80 3.79
CA HIS A 31 16.70 3.68 2.52
C HIS A 31 15.96 4.35 1.35
N ALA A 32 14.63 4.39 1.39
CA ALA A 32 13.85 5.20 0.46
C ALA A 32 13.84 6.67 0.90
N VAL A 33 13.81 7.57 -0.08
CA VAL A 33 14.00 9.01 0.09
C VAL A 33 12.99 9.63 1.08
N ASP A 34 11.80 9.06 1.22
CA ASP A 34 10.68 9.56 2.00
C ASP A 34 10.15 8.58 3.06
N GLU A 35 10.83 7.45 3.30
CA GLU A 35 10.36 6.42 4.25
C GLU A 35 10.17 6.96 5.67
N HIS A 36 11.00 7.93 6.07
CA HIS A 36 10.88 8.61 7.36
C HIS A 36 9.60 9.46 7.48
N GLN A 37 9.14 10.08 6.40
CA GLN A 37 7.88 10.84 6.38
C GLN A 37 6.69 9.89 6.54
N HIS A 38 6.69 8.76 5.83
CA HIS A 38 5.65 7.75 5.97
C HIS A 38 5.58 7.18 7.39
N VAL A 39 6.73 6.84 7.98
CA VAL A 39 6.81 6.31 9.36
C VAL A 39 6.32 7.35 10.38
N ASP A 40 6.68 8.63 10.21
CA ASP A 40 6.18 9.71 11.05
C ASP A 40 4.66 9.86 10.96
N THR A 41 4.11 9.84 9.74
CA THR A 41 2.65 9.89 9.56
C THR A 41 1.98 8.70 10.23
N ILE A 42 2.49 7.49 10.06
CA ILE A 42 1.94 6.28 10.70
C ILE A 42 2.00 6.40 12.23
N HIS A 43 3.13 6.85 12.77
CA HIS A 43 3.29 7.06 14.20
C HIS A 43 2.28 8.08 14.73
N ARG A 44 2.12 9.23 14.08
CA ARG A 44 1.13 10.26 14.45
C ARG A 44 -0.31 9.73 14.40
N TRP A 45 -0.67 9.03 13.33
CA TRP A 45 -1.97 8.37 13.21
C TRP A 45 -2.21 7.35 14.32
N SER A 46 -1.18 6.59 14.71
CA SER A 46 -1.26 5.61 15.82
C SER A 46 -1.58 6.28 17.17
N ARG A 47 -1.22 7.56 17.32
CA ARG A 47 -1.49 8.39 18.50
C ARG A 47 -2.74 9.25 18.35
N GLY A 48 -3.54 9.05 17.30
CA GLY A 48 -4.77 9.81 17.05
C GLY A 48 -4.55 11.22 16.51
N GLN A 49 -3.33 11.57 16.11
CA GLN A 49 -3.06 12.82 15.40
C GLN A 49 -3.44 12.65 13.94
N LEU A 50 -4.53 13.30 13.55
CA LEU A 50 -5.04 13.26 12.19
C LEU A 50 -4.47 14.42 11.36
N PRO A 51 -4.40 14.30 10.02
CA PRO A 51 -3.95 15.36 9.13
C PRO A 51 -4.70 16.68 9.36
N GLY A 52 -4.03 17.82 9.18
CA GLY A 52 -4.65 19.15 9.36
C GLY A 52 -3.73 20.36 9.28
N ASP A 53 -2.41 20.17 9.17
CA ASP A 53 -1.46 21.26 8.99
C ASP A 53 -0.36 20.82 8.01
N ALA A 54 -0.22 21.55 6.91
CA ALA A 54 0.75 21.30 5.83
C ALA A 54 2.22 21.51 6.25
N THR A 55 2.44 22.08 7.44
CA THR A 55 3.76 22.54 7.91
C THR A 55 4.33 21.71 9.05
N VAL A 56 3.73 20.54 9.32
CA VAL A 56 4.20 19.63 10.37
C VAL A 56 5.57 19.07 9.99
N HIS A 57 6.55 19.28 10.86
CA HIS A 57 7.89 18.71 10.71
C HIS A 57 7.94 17.29 11.30
N LEU A 58 8.99 16.52 10.99
CA LEU A 58 9.20 15.19 11.56
C LEU A 58 9.23 15.22 13.09
N GLY A 59 8.60 14.24 13.73
CA GLY A 59 8.61 14.10 15.18
C GLY A 59 9.94 13.56 15.71
N ASP A 60 10.31 13.95 16.93
CA ASP A 60 11.54 13.52 17.60
C ASP A 60 11.75 11.99 17.62
N PRO A 61 10.73 11.13 17.87
CA PRO A 61 10.92 9.68 17.84
C PRO A 61 11.43 9.17 16.49
N VAL A 62 10.92 9.74 15.40
CA VAL A 62 11.26 9.30 14.04
C VAL A 62 12.61 9.84 13.62
N ILE A 63 12.95 11.07 14.01
CA ILE A 63 14.30 11.62 13.83
C ILE A 63 15.31 10.72 14.54
N ASP A 64 15.02 10.30 15.76
CA ASP A 64 15.89 9.42 16.53
C ASP A 64 16.04 8.03 15.89
N TRP A 65 14.95 7.44 15.39
CA TRP A 65 15.02 6.21 14.60
C TRP A 65 15.80 6.39 13.30
N ALA A 66 15.62 7.51 12.59
CA ALA A 66 16.35 7.80 11.35
C ALA A 66 17.85 7.87 11.58
N LEU A 67 18.27 8.49 12.69
CA LEU A 67 19.68 8.56 13.09
C LEU A 67 20.25 7.19 13.53
N ARG A 68 19.44 6.33 14.15
CA ARG A 68 19.87 5.00 14.65
C ARG A 68 19.84 3.89 13.60
N PHE A 69 18.85 3.90 12.71
CA PHE A 69 18.53 2.79 11.80
C PHE A 69 18.57 3.18 10.31
N GLY A 70 18.87 4.43 9.99
CA GLY A 70 19.16 4.88 8.62
C GLY A 70 20.58 4.55 8.18
N SER A 71 20.84 4.64 6.87
CA SER A 71 22.20 4.60 6.33
C SER A 71 22.63 6.00 5.91
N PHE A 72 23.82 6.39 6.34
CA PHE A 72 24.46 7.67 6.01
C PHE A 72 25.83 7.45 5.35
N GLU A 73 26.06 6.25 4.83
CA GLU A 73 27.33 5.83 4.23
C GLU A 73 27.72 6.71 3.04
N TYR A 74 26.73 7.30 2.34
CA TYR A 74 26.93 8.23 1.23
C TYR A 74 27.32 9.66 1.65
N LEU A 75 27.29 9.97 2.95
CA LEU A 75 27.68 11.29 3.48
C LEU A 75 29.15 11.34 3.89
N GLU A 76 29.83 10.20 3.94
CA GLU A 76 31.28 10.17 4.14
C GLU A 76 32.04 10.20 2.80
N PRO A 77 33.24 10.80 2.77
CA PRO A 77 34.17 10.61 1.67
C PRO A 77 34.43 9.11 1.47
N GLU A 78 34.58 8.66 0.21
CA GLU A 78 34.85 7.25 -0.10
C GLU A 78 35.92 6.66 0.83
N PRO A 79 35.66 5.51 1.49
CA PRO A 79 36.70 4.85 2.26
C PRO A 79 37.82 4.41 1.32
N GLU A 80 39.08 4.66 1.70
CA GLU A 80 40.21 4.16 0.94
C GLU A 80 40.18 2.62 0.87
N PRO A 81 40.47 2.02 -0.30
CA PRO A 81 40.50 0.57 -0.44
C PRO A 81 41.46 -0.09 0.56
N PRO A 82 41.14 -1.30 1.07
CA PRO A 82 39.99 -2.14 0.72
C PRO A 82 38.72 -1.70 1.44
N TYR A 83 37.58 -1.71 0.73
CA TYR A 83 36.25 -1.46 1.28
C TYR A 83 35.94 -2.46 2.41
N ALA A 84 36.35 -2.15 3.62
CA ALA A 84 35.96 -2.92 4.79
C ALA A 84 34.45 -2.73 4.96
N ALA A 85 33.69 -3.82 5.00
CA ALA A 85 32.28 -3.78 5.34
C ALA A 85 32.14 -3.11 6.71
N ARG A 86 31.72 -1.84 6.73
CA ARG A 86 31.50 -1.12 7.98
C ARG A 86 30.13 -1.55 8.51
N PRO A 87 30.04 -2.23 9.66
CA PRO A 87 28.76 -2.43 10.31
C PRO A 87 28.21 -1.07 10.75
N ALA A 88 26.96 -0.78 10.40
CA ALA A 88 26.12 0.32 10.87
C ALA A 88 26.87 1.64 11.17
N PHE A 89 26.80 2.59 10.22
CA PHE A 89 27.30 3.95 10.41
C PHE A 89 26.89 4.52 11.78
N GLN A 90 27.87 4.91 12.59
CA GLN A 90 27.67 5.70 13.80
C GLN A 90 28.27 7.09 13.54
N PRO A 91 27.45 8.13 13.33
CA PRO A 91 27.97 9.46 13.09
C PRO A 91 28.78 9.93 14.30
N GLY A 92 29.97 10.48 14.06
CA GLY A 92 30.66 11.27 15.09
C GLY A 92 29.78 12.43 15.58
N ALA A 93 30.03 12.93 16.79
CA ALA A 93 29.17 13.92 17.45
C ALA A 93 28.80 15.17 16.58
N PRO A 94 29.71 15.76 15.78
CA PRO A 94 29.35 16.90 14.91
C PRO A 94 28.37 16.51 13.79
N TRP A 95 28.53 15.30 13.23
CA TRP A 95 27.67 14.78 12.17
C TRP A 95 26.29 14.40 12.67
N ALA A 96 26.19 13.87 13.89
CA ALA A 96 24.92 13.55 14.52
C ALA A 96 24.05 14.79 14.74
N ALA A 97 24.67 15.91 15.17
CA ALA A 97 23.96 17.18 15.33
C ALA A 97 23.51 17.78 14.00
N LEU A 98 24.37 17.75 12.97
CA LEU A 98 24.02 18.21 11.63
C LEU A 98 22.88 17.38 11.02
N ALA A 99 22.96 16.04 11.10
CA ALA A 99 21.93 15.15 10.60
C ALA A 99 20.59 15.35 11.34
N ARG A 100 20.63 15.52 12.67
CA ARG A 100 19.44 15.86 13.46
C ARG A 100 18.80 17.16 13.00
N ASN A 101 19.59 18.22 12.81
CA ASN A 101 19.08 19.51 12.34
C ASN A 101 18.49 19.40 10.92
N ALA A 102 19.13 18.62 10.04
CA ALA A 102 18.62 18.36 8.70
C ALA A 102 17.24 17.69 8.76
N PHE A 103 17.09 16.60 9.52
CA PHE A 103 15.79 15.94 9.67
C PHE A 103 14.74 16.82 10.37
N ALA A 104 15.14 17.58 11.39
CA ALA A 104 14.24 18.50 12.08
C ALA A 104 13.71 19.62 11.17
N SER A 105 14.42 19.94 10.08
CA SER A 105 13.98 20.89 9.06
C SER A 105 13.09 20.28 7.97
N VAL A 106 12.92 18.95 7.95
CA VAL A 106 12.06 18.29 6.97
C VAL A 106 10.59 18.49 7.35
N VAL A 107 9.86 19.16 6.46
CA VAL A 107 8.41 19.21 6.49
C VAL A 107 7.87 17.87 5.98
N ASN A 108 7.02 17.23 6.77
CA ASN A 108 6.40 15.95 6.44
C ASN A 108 5.20 16.18 5.49
N GLN A 109 5.46 16.05 4.19
CA GLN A 109 4.43 16.19 3.16
C GLN A 109 3.44 15.01 3.18
N GLU A 110 3.87 13.86 3.69
CA GLU A 110 3.04 12.67 3.79
C GLU A 110 1.99 12.77 4.90
N PHE A 111 2.04 13.80 5.75
CA PHE A 111 1.01 14.00 6.77
C PHE A 111 -0.35 14.37 6.15
N GLU A 112 -0.39 14.95 4.95
CA GLU A 112 -1.63 15.29 4.23
C GLU A 112 -2.18 14.16 3.35
N SER A 113 -1.49 13.02 3.34
CA SER A 113 -1.80 11.93 2.44
C SER A 113 -3.12 11.20 2.81
N PRO A 114 -3.70 10.46 1.85
CA PRO A 114 -5.01 9.83 2.01
C PRO A 114 -5.07 8.77 3.12
N PRO A 115 -6.23 8.57 3.78
CA PRO A 115 -6.29 7.95 5.09
C PRO A 115 -6.18 6.43 5.11
N VAL A 116 -6.53 5.73 4.03
CA VAL A 116 -6.76 4.26 4.08
C VAL A 116 -5.47 3.52 4.41
N TYR A 117 -4.36 3.88 3.77
CA TYR A 117 -3.07 3.28 4.07
C TYR A 117 -2.62 3.62 5.49
N TYR A 118 -2.58 4.90 5.84
CA TYR A 118 -2.06 5.35 7.14
C TYR A 118 -2.90 4.87 8.33
N ALA A 119 -4.23 4.82 8.21
CA ALA A 119 -5.09 4.24 9.24
C ALA A 119 -4.83 2.74 9.43
N THR A 120 -4.67 2.01 8.32
CA THR A 120 -4.39 0.56 8.35
C THR A 120 -3.02 0.29 8.95
N ALA A 121 -2.00 1.03 8.50
CA ALA A 121 -0.64 0.91 8.98
C ALA A 121 -0.50 1.36 10.44
N ALA A 122 -1.24 2.38 10.88
CA ALA A 122 -1.28 2.80 12.28
C ALA A 122 -1.89 1.73 13.19
N LEU A 123 -2.98 1.08 12.75
CA LEU A 123 -3.55 -0.05 13.49
C LEU A 123 -2.54 -1.20 13.58
N TRP A 124 -1.88 -1.53 12.47
CA TRP A 124 -0.84 -2.55 12.42
C TRP A 124 0.35 -2.22 13.33
N TYR A 125 0.80 -0.97 13.32
CA TYR A 125 1.85 -0.45 14.21
C TYR A 125 1.45 -0.64 15.68
N ARG A 126 0.23 -0.23 16.08
CA ARG A 126 -0.24 -0.38 17.47
C ARG A 126 -0.30 -1.84 17.91
N LEU A 127 -0.63 -2.76 17.00
CA LEU A 127 -0.59 -4.19 17.30
C LEU A 127 0.84 -4.66 17.59
N GLY A 128 1.81 -4.24 16.77
CA GLY A 128 3.22 -4.58 16.97
C GLY A 128 3.79 -3.99 18.27
N GLU A 129 3.42 -2.75 18.59
CA GLU A 129 3.91 -2.02 19.78
C GLU A 129 3.53 -2.72 21.10
N THR A 130 2.57 -3.66 21.09
CA THR A 130 2.24 -4.47 22.28
C THR A 130 3.33 -5.47 22.69
N ALA A 131 4.24 -5.81 21.77
CA ALA A 131 5.25 -6.85 21.97
C ALA A 131 6.64 -6.50 21.43
N LEU A 132 6.75 -5.49 20.58
CA LEU A 132 7.97 -5.11 19.86
C LEU A 132 8.35 -3.67 20.15
N ALA A 133 9.64 -3.37 20.02
CA ALA A 133 10.19 -2.03 20.19
C ALA A 133 11.27 -1.74 19.14
N ASP A 134 11.62 -0.47 18.97
CA ASP A 134 12.72 -0.02 18.13
C ASP A 134 12.72 -0.67 16.73
N LEU A 135 13.84 -1.25 16.29
CA LEU A 135 14.00 -1.82 14.96
C LEU A 135 13.02 -2.97 14.69
N ASP A 136 12.71 -3.80 15.69
CA ASP A 136 11.77 -4.91 15.51
C ASP A 136 10.35 -4.40 15.21
N LEU A 137 9.95 -3.31 15.84
CA LEU A 137 8.68 -2.64 15.56
C LEU A 137 8.65 -2.01 14.15
N LEU A 138 9.78 -1.47 13.71
CA LEU A 138 9.94 -0.93 12.36
C LEU A 138 9.90 -2.05 11.30
N LEU A 139 10.59 -3.16 11.51
CA LEU A 139 10.51 -4.35 10.64
C LEU A 139 9.11 -4.96 10.63
N TRP A 140 8.42 -4.97 11.78
CA TRP A 140 7.01 -5.34 11.86
C TRP A 140 6.16 -4.46 10.95
N LEU A 141 6.40 -3.14 10.92
CA LEU A 141 5.67 -2.24 10.04
C LEU A 141 5.84 -2.60 8.56
N ARG A 142 7.08 -2.90 8.12
CA ARG A 142 7.34 -3.41 6.75
C ARG A 142 6.67 -4.76 6.47
N ALA A 143 6.47 -5.61 7.48
CA ALA A 143 5.78 -6.90 7.32
C ALA A 143 4.33 -6.75 6.82
N LEU A 144 3.71 -5.56 6.96
CA LEU A 144 2.41 -5.26 6.35
C LEU A 144 2.43 -5.44 4.81
N ASN A 145 3.55 -5.12 4.15
CA ASN A 145 3.70 -5.31 2.71
C ASN A 145 3.75 -6.80 2.32
N ALA A 146 4.37 -7.64 3.16
CA ALA A 146 4.39 -9.08 2.95
C ALA A 146 2.97 -9.68 3.01
N LEU A 147 2.17 -9.24 3.99
CA LEU A 147 0.75 -9.61 4.08
C LEU A 147 -0.04 -9.11 2.86
N THR A 148 0.17 -7.86 2.47
CA THR A 148 -0.49 -7.23 1.31
C THR A 148 -0.23 -8.04 0.03
N LEU A 149 1.02 -8.38 -0.25
CA LEU A 149 1.38 -9.14 -1.44
C LEU A 149 0.84 -10.58 -1.40
N ALA A 150 0.89 -11.24 -0.25
CA ALA A 150 0.28 -12.56 -0.07
C ALA A 150 -1.23 -12.52 -0.33
N LEU A 151 -1.94 -11.52 0.21
CA LEU A 151 -3.37 -11.33 -0.04
C LEU A 151 -3.66 -11.05 -1.52
N LEU A 152 -2.80 -10.32 -2.22
CA LEU A 152 -2.94 -10.08 -3.65
C LEU A 152 -2.78 -11.38 -4.47
N VAL A 153 -1.82 -12.24 -4.12
CA VAL A 153 -1.63 -13.57 -4.74
C VAL A 153 -2.87 -14.45 -4.51
N LEU A 154 -3.36 -14.53 -3.27
CA LEU A 154 -4.54 -15.34 -2.93
C LEU A 154 -5.82 -14.78 -3.58
N GLY A 155 -6.00 -13.46 -3.53
CA GLY A 155 -7.15 -12.75 -4.06
C GLY A 155 -7.25 -12.85 -5.58
N SER A 156 -6.13 -12.66 -6.29
CA SER A 156 -6.06 -12.82 -7.75
C SER A 156 -6.41 -14.25 -8.18
N HIS A 157 -5.86 -15.27 -7.50
CA HIS A 157 -6.24 -16.66 -7.75
C HIS A 157 -7.74 -16.89 -7.55
N ALA A 158 -8.29 -16.45 -6.42
CA ALA A 158 -9.69 -16.66 -6.07
C ALA A 158 -10.66 -15.93 -7.02
N TRP A 159 -10.28 -14.77 -7.53
CA TRP A 159 -11.04 -14.04 -8.52
C TRP A 159 -10.97 -14.70 -9.90
N LEU A 160 -9.77 -14.98 -10.40
CA LEU A 160 -9.56 -15.58 -11.72
C LEU A 160 -10.15 -16.99 -11.82
N ARG A 161 -10.07 -17.80 -10.76
CA ARG A 161 -10.70 -19.14 -10.75
C ARG A 161 -12.22 -19.08 -10.91
N ARG A 162 -12.88 -18.00 -10.45
CA ARG A 162 -14.32 -17.80 -10.64
C ARG A 162 -14.65 -17.31 -12.05
N ARG A 163 -13.76 -16.52 -12.65
CA ARG A 163 -13.99 -15.84 -13.92
C ARG A 163 -13.56 -16.65 -15.14
N ALA A 164 -12.47 -17.40 -15.02
CA ALA A 164 -11.91 -18.28 -16.04
C ALA A 164 -11.57 -19.65 -15.45
N PRO A 165 -12.57 -20.44 -14.98
CA PRO A 165 -12.33 -21.72 -14.31
C PRO A 165 -11.65 -22.77 -15.21
N GLY A 166 -11.75 -22.63 -16.53
CA GLY A 166 -11.17 -23.53 -17.51
C GLY A 166 -9.76 -23.15 -17.97
N ASP A 167 -9.17 -22.07 -17.44
CA ASP A 167 -7.86 -21.57 -17.86
C ASP A 167 -6.84 -21.59 -16.70
N PRO A 168 -6.06 -22.69 -16.58
CA PRO A 168 -5.03 -22.81 -15.56
C PRO A 168 -3.92 -21.77 -15.66
N LEU A 169 -3.63 -21.27 -16.87
CA LEU A 169 -2.62 -20.25 -17.09
C LEU A 169 -3.05 -18.95 -16.44
N LEU A 170 -4.32 -18.57 -16.55
CA LEU A 170 -4.83 -17.38 -15.87
C LEU A 170 -4.84 -17.55 -14.35
N HIS A 171 -5.55 -18.56 -13.84
CA HIS A 171 -5.74 -18.64 -12.40
C HIS A 171 -4.52 -19.14 -11.63
N THR A 172 -3.46 -19.66 -12.27
CA THR A 172 -2.22 -20.06 -11.60
C THR A 172 -1.02 -19.22 -12.03
N GLY A 173 -0.93 -18.89 -13.33
CA GLY A 173 0.15 -18.09 -13.89
C GLY A 173 0.13 -16.64 -13.41
N VAL A 174 -1.04 -16.01 -13.28
CA VAL A 174 -1.12 -14.63 -12.75
C VAL A 174 -0.66 -14.56 -11.29
N PRO A 175 -1.17 -15.40 -10.35
CA PRO A 175 -0.64 -15.45 -8.99
C PRO A 175 0.87 -15.75 -8.91
N ALA A 176 1.37 -16.63 -9.78
CA ALA A 176 2.81 -16.92 -9.85
C ALA A 176 3.61 -15.70 -10.31
N LEU A 177 3.16 -15.01 -11.35
CA LEU A 177 3.77 -13.77 -11.81
C LEU A 177 3.80 -12.74 -10.68
N ILE A 178 2.69 -12.52 -9.98
CA ILE A 178 2.62 -11.59 -8.85
C ILE A 178 3.62 -11.98 -7.74
N ALA A 179 3.71 -13.27 -7.40
CA ALA A 179 4.60 -13.74 -6.35
C ALA A 179 6.09 -13.46 -6.66
N PHE A 180 6.49 -13.61 -7.93
CA PHE A 180 7.88 -13.47 -8.38
C PHE A 180 8.21 -12.13 -9.05
N PHE A 181 7.23 -11.23 -9.25
CA PHE A 181 7.47 -9.95 -9.90
C PHE A 181 8.43 -9.08 -9.07
N PRO A 182 9.63 -8.73 -9.59
CA PRO A 182 10.60 -7.94 -8.84
C PRO A 182 10.09 -6.51 -8.75
N GLN A 183 9.72 -6.07 -7.55
CA GLN A 183 9.24 -4.72 -7.29
C GLN A 183 9.71 -4.29 -5.91
N ASP A 184 10.44 -3.19 -5.87
CA ASP A 184 11.08 -2.61 -4.69
C ASP A 184 10.10 -1.86 -3.77
N ALA A 185 8.99 -1.36 -4.32
CA ALA A 185 7.92 -0.69 -3.58
C ALA A 185 7.33 -1.50 -2.41
N PHE A 186 7.62 -2.80 -2.30
CA PHE A 186 7.20 -3.64 -1.17
C PHE A 186 8.23 -3.69 -0.02
N TYR A 187 9.46 -3.22 -0.23
CA TYR A 187 10.55 -3.40 0.73
C TYR A 187 10.68 -2.23 1.72
N GLY A 188 10.07 -1.08 1.43
CA GLY A 188 10.00 0.08 2.32
C GLY A 188 8.59 0.35 2.86
N VAL A 189 8.48 1.24 3.83
CA VAL A 189 7.20 1.73 4.35
C VAL A 189 6.65 2.83 3.43
N SER A 190 5.70 2.49 2.56
CA SER A 190 5.00 3.44 1.70
C SER A 190 3.61 2.90 1.30
N PRO A 191 2.68 3.76 0.82
CA PRO A 191 1.38 3.30 0.34
C PRO A 191 1.46 2.48 -0.96
N ASP A 192 2.61 2.40 -1.64
CA ASP A 192 2.69 1.88 -3.01
C ASP A 192 2.45 0.38 -3.09
N GLY A 193 3.07 -0.40 -2.19
CA GLY A 193 2.78 -1.83 -2.07
C GLY A 193 1.31 -2.08 -1.74
N PHE A 194 0.73 -1.30 -0.84
CA PHE A 194 -0.68 -1.36 -0.46
C PHE A 194 -1.62 -1.04 -1.63
N CYS A 195 -1.25 -0.07 -2.47
CA CYS A 195 -1.99 0.30 -3.67
C CYS A 195 -2.14 -0.85 -4.66
N ALA A 196 -1.19 -1.78 -4.73
CA ALA A 196 -1.34 -2.97 -5.58
C ALA A 196 -2.54 -3.84 -5.16
N LEU A 197 -2.79 -3.99 -3.86
CA LEU A 197 -3.91 -4.76 -3.34
C LEU A 197 -5.24 -4.03 -3.55
N VAL A 198 -5.37 -2.79 -3.06
CA VAL A 198 -6.63 -2.05 -3.19
C VAL A 198 -6.94 -1.67 -4.63
N GLY A 199 -5.91 -1.38 -5.44
CA GLY A 199 -6.03 -1.17 -6.87
C GLY A 199 -6.46 -2.44 -7.61
N GLY A 200 -5.91 -3.60 -7.25
CA GLY A 200 -6.36 -4.90 -7.77
C GLY A 200 -7.83 -5.19 -7.45
N LEU A 201 -8.29 -4.85 -6.25
CA LEU A 201 -9.70 -4.96 -5.87
C LEU A 201 -10.59 -3.98 -6.66
N ALA A 202 -10.16 -2.73 -6.81
CA ALA A 202 -10.86 -1.70 -7.59
C ALA A 202 -10.98 -2.11 -9.07
N PHE A 203 -9.89 -2.60 -9.66
CA PHE A 203 -9.87 -3.16 -11.01
C PHE A 203 -10.84 -4.32 -11.16
N ALA A 204 -10.75 -5.32 -10.27
CA ALA A 204 -11.64 -6.47 -10.31
C ALA A 204 -13.11 -6.04 -10.18
N ALA A 205 -13.42 -5.09 -9.30
CA ALA A 205 -14.77 -4.59 -9.12
C ALA A 205 -15.29 -3.83 -10.36
N ALA A 206 -14.45 -3.02 -11.02
CA ALA A 206 -14.81 -2.34 -12.27
C ALA A 206 -15.09 -3.34 -13.39
N VAL A 207 -14.27 -4.40 -13.53
CA VAL A 207 -14.52 -5.48 -14.48
C VAL A 207 -15.85 -6.17 -14.19
N GLU A 208 -16.16 -6.45 -12.92
CA GLU A 208 -17.43 -7.08 -12.53
C GLU A 208 -18.64 -6.14 -12.74
N ALA A 209 -18.44 -4.82 -12.61
CA ALA A 209 -19.47 -3.83 -12.93
C ALA A 209 -19.82 -3.81 -14.43
N SER A 210 -18.87 -4.16 -15.30
CA SER A 210 -19.07 -4.24 -16.75
C SER A 210 -19.94 -5.43 -17.21
N ASP A 211 -20.04 -6.49 -16.39
CA ASP A 211 -20.66 -7.78 -16.72
C ASP A 211 -22.21 -7.81 -16.73
N GLY A 212 -22.85 -6.70 -17.11
CA GLY A 212 -24.23 -6.77 -17.62
C GLY A 212 -25.33 -7.23 -16.67
N GLY A 213 -25.24 -6.97 -15.35
CA GLY A 213 -26.40 -7.04 -14.44
C GLY A 213 -26.57 -8.30 -13.60
N ARG A 214 -25.60 -9.22 -13.59
CA ARG A 214 -25.68 -10.46 -12.78
C ARG A 214 -25.61 -10.25 -11.25
N ARG A 215 -25.16 -9.09 -10.76
CA ARG A 215 -24.79 -8.91 -9.34
C ARG A 215 -25.56 -7.84 -8.56
N GLY A 216 -26.51 -7.16 -9.21
CA GLY A 216 -27.42 -6.18 -8.57
C GLY A 216 -26.72 -4.98 -7.92
N LEU A 217 -27.53 -4.12 -7.28
CA LEU A 217 -27.09 -2.84 -6.72
C LEU A 217 -25.99 -2.96 -5.67
N ARG A 218 -25.98 -4.05 -4.89
CA ARG A 218 -24.94 -4.28 -3.86
C ARG A 218 -23.54 -4.40 -4.47
N SER A 219 -23.43 -5.00 -5.66
CA SER A 219 -22.17 -5.10 -6.36
C SER A 219 -21.71 -3.76 -6.92
N ASP A 220 -22.65 -2.94 -7.39
CA ASP A 220 -22.37 -1.59 -7.88
C ASP A 220 -21.88 -0.69 -6.73
N VAL A 221 -22.53 -0.74 -5.56
CA VAL A 221 -22.07 -0.07 -4.33
C VAL A 221 -20.68 -0.56 -3.92
N GLY A 222 -20.47 -1.89 -3.93
CA GLY A 222 -19.17 -2.49 -3.62
C GLY A 222 -18.06 -2.03 -4.57
N ALA A 223 -18.36 -1.84 -5.86
CA ALA A 223 -17.42 -1.29 -6.83
C ALA A 223 -17.08 0.16 -6.49
N GLY A 224 -18.08 1.00 -6.21
CA GLY A 224 -17.86 2.38 -5.77
C GLY A 224 -16.98 2.48 -4.52
N LEU A 225 -17.25 1.66 -3.49
CA LEU A 225 -16.45 1.60 -2.27
C LEU A 225 -15.01 1.13 -2.54
N ALA A 226 -14.79 0.19 -3.45
CA ALA A 226 -13.45 -0.24 -3.84
C ALA A 226 -12.67 0.88 -4.54
N ILE A 227 -13.34 1.66 -5.41
CA ILE A 227 -12.73 2.86 -6.02
C ILE A 227 -12.38 3.90 -4.95
N ALA A 228 -13.30 4.18 -4.03
CA ALA A 228 -13.04 5.10 -2.91
C ALA A 228 -11.85 4.64 -2.08
N ALA A 229 -11.78 3.36 -1.72
CA ALA A 229 -10.67 2.80 -0.95
C ALA A 229 -9.33 2.92 -1.70
N ALA A 230 -9.31 2.69 -3.02
CA ALA A 230 -8.10 2.85 -3.81
C ALA A 230 -7.66 4.32 -3.88
N PHE A 231 -8.57 5.25 -4.17
CA PHE A 231 -8.28 6.69 -4.18
C PHE A 231 -7.83 7.20 -2.82
N LEU A 232 -8.50 6.76 -1.75
CA LEU A 232 -8.16 7.12 -0.37
C LEU A 232 -6.97 6.33 0.18
N ALA A 233 -6.34 5.45 -0.60
CA ALA A 233 -5.02 4.90 -0.30
C ALA A 233 -3.91 5.73 -0.95
N LYS A 234 -4.14 6.25 -2.16
CA LYS A 234 -3.25 7.19 -2.86
C LYS A 234 -4.03 7.98 -3.90
N TYR A 235 -3.94 9.31 -3.92
CA TYR A 235 -4.74 10.16 -4.81
C TYR A 235 -4.52 9.84 -6.30
N THR A 236 -3.33 9.37 -6.68
CA THR A 236 -2.99 8.94 -8.05
C THR A 236 -3.83 7.76 -8.54
N ASN A 237 -4.50 7.02 -7.64
CA ASN A 237 -5.44 5.95 -7.97
C ASN A 237 -6.80 6.46 -8.52
N VAL A 238 -6.95 7.77 -8.76
CA VAL A 238 -8.11 8.34 -9.48
C VAL A 238 -8.39 7.65 -10.82
N VAL A 239 -7.36 7.05 -11.43
CA VAL A 239 -7.47 6.27 -12.67
C VAL A 239 -8.53 5.16 -12.61
N TYR A 240 -8.77 4.56 -11.43
CA TYR A 240 -9.78 3.52 -11.30
C TYR A 240 -11.21 4.07 -11.34
N ALA A 241 -11.44 5.35 -11.02
CA ALA A 241 -12.72 5.99 -11.25
C ALA A 241 -13.02 6.12 -12.75
N GLY A 242 -11.99 6.46 -13.55
CA GLY A 242 -12.07 6.43 -15.01
C GLY A 242 -12.39 5.04 -15.55
N LEU A 243 -11.71 4.00 -15.03
CA LEU A 243 -11.99 2.61 -15.40
C LEU A 243 -13.43 2.19 -15.07
N LEU A 244 -13.96 2.60 -13.91
CA LEU A 244 -15.34 2.32 -13.53
C LEU A 244 -16.33 3.03 -14.47
N ALA A 245 -16.05 4.27 -14.87
CA ALA A 245 -16.86 4.99 -15.85
C ALA A 245 -16.88 4.26 -17.21
N VAL A 246 -15.72 3.78 -17.67
CA VAL A 246 -15.61 2.95 -18.89
C VAL A 246 -16.41 1.65 -18.75
N ALA A 247 -16.33 0.98 -17.60
CA ALA A 247 -17.09 -0.26 -17.35
C ALA A 247 -18.60 -0.05 -17.45
N TYR A 248 -19.13 1.05 -16.90
CA TYR A 248 -20.55 1.38 -17.04
C TYR A 248 -20.91 1.83 -18.46
N GLY A 249 -20.04 2.58 -19.15
CA GLY A 249 -20.22 2.92 -20.56
C GLY A 249 -20.32 1.67 -21.44
N TRP A 250 -19.43 0.71 -21.24
CA TRP A 250 -19.48 -0.60 -21.89
C TRP A 250 -20.78 -1.34 -21.59
N ARG A 251 -21.22 -1.34 -20.33
CA ARG A 251 -22.48 -1.96 -19.93
C ARG A 251 -23.70 -1.31 -20.57
N VAL A 252 -23.70 0.02 -20.77
CA VAL A 252 -24.76 0.73 -21.51
C VAL A 252 -24.80 0.27 -22.97
N LEU A 253 -23.64 0.18 -23.62
CA LEU A 253 -23.54 -0.30 -25.00
C LEU A 253 -24.03 -1.75 -25.13
N ALA A 254 -23.61 -2.62 -24.21
CA ALA A 254 -23.99 -4.04 -24.22
C ALA A 254 -25.48 -4.27 -23.91
N GLN A 255 -26.10 -3.45 -23.06
CA GLN A 255 -27.51 -3.57 -22.71
C GLN A 255 -28.46 -2.75 -23.59
N GLY A 256 -27.93 -1.84 -24.41
CA GLY A 256 -28.71 -0.95 -25.27
C GLY A 256 -29.64 0.02 -24.53
N SER A 257 -29.49 0.21 -23.22
CA SER A 257 -30.41 1.04 -22.42
C SER A 257 -29.75 1.67 -21.20
N MET A 258 -29.55 2.99 -21.24
CA MET A 258 -29.06 3.77 -20.10
C MET A 258 -29.97 3.64 -18.87
N ARG A 259 -31.30 3.54 -19.06
CA ARG A 259 -32.27 3.43 -17.96
C ARG A 259 -32.05 2.18 -17.09
N ARG A 260 -31.52 1.10 -17.67
CA ARG A 260 -31.23 -0.15 -16.94
C ARG A 260 -29.91 -0.09 -16.16
N VAL A 261 -28.99 0.77 -16.56
CA VAL A 261 -27.65 0.90 -15.97
C VAL A 261 -27.58 2.03 -14.96
N ALA A 262 -28.34 3.11 -15.20
CA ALA A 262 -28.29 4.35 -14.41
C ALA A 262 -28.43 4.15 -12.89
N PRO A 263 -29.32 3.30 -12.36
CA PRO A 263 -29.42 3.11 -10.91
C PRO A 263 -28.13 2.52 -10.29
N GLY A 264 -27.51 1.55 -10.98
CA GLY A 264 -26.25 0.96 -10.56
C GLY A 264 -25.09 1.94 -10.63
N ALA A 265 -24.97 2.64 -11.77
CA ALA A 265 -23.95 3.66 -11.96
C ALA A 265 -24.07 4.80 -10.93
N ALA A 266 -25.28 5.26 -10.63
CA ALA A 266 -25.53 6.28 -9.62
C ALA A 266 -25.16 5.79 -8.21
N ALA A 267 -25.49 4.56 -7.85
CA ALA A 267 -25.12 3.99 -6.56
C ALA A 267 -23.61 3.80 -6.41
N ALA A 268 -22.92 3.33 -7.46
CA ALA A 268 -21.48 3.22 -7.47
C ALA A 268 -20.80 4.59 -7.38
N ALA A 269 -21.27 5.59 -8.14
CA ALA A 269 -20.77 6.96 -8.06
C ALA A 269 -20.97 7.57 -6.67
N GLY A 270 -22.16 7.41 -6.08
CA GLY A 270 -22.43 7.86 -4.71
C GLY A 270 -21.53 7.19 -3.68
N ALA A 271 -21.35 5.87 -3.78
CA ALA A 271 -20.46 5.12 -2.89
C ALA A 271 -18.97 5.44 -3.07
N ALA A 272 -18.55 5.84 -4.27
CA ALA A 272 -17.19 6.31 -4.54
C ALA A 272 -16.96 7.74 -4.03
N LEU A 273 -17.90 8.65 -4.32
CA LEU A 273 -17.75 10.08 -4.05
C LEU A 273 -17.99 10.43 -2.58
N LEU A 274 -18.92 9.75 -1.89
CA LEU A 274 -19.26 10.13 -0.52
C LEU A 274 -18.07 10.02 0.46
N PRO A 275 -17.32 8.89 0.54
CA PRO A 275 -16.16 8.81 1.43
C PRO A 275 -15.05 9.81 1.04
N VAL A 276 -14.84 10.01 -0.27
CA VAL A 276 -13.84 10.95 -0.78
C VAL A 276 -14.21 12.39 -0.44
N ALA A 277 -15.46 12.78 -0.65
CA ALA A 277 -15.94 14.12 -0.34
C ALA A 277 -15.90 14.40 1.16
N LEU A 278 -16.28 13.43 2.00
CA LEU A 278 -16.18 13.56 3.46
C LEU A 278 -14.72 13.74 3.91
N TRP A 279 -13.80 12.96 3.34
CA TRP A 279 -12.38 13.11 3.64
C TRP A 279 -11.86 14.49 3.22
N LEU A 280 -12.11 14.90 1.97
CA LEU A 280 -11.64 16.19 1.48
C LEU A 280 -12.26 17.36 2.26
N ALA A 281 -13.55 17.30 2.59
CA ALA A 281 -14.22 18.36 3.36
C ALA A 281 -13.65 18.50 4.78
N ARG A 282 -13.18 17.41 5.38
CA ARG A 282 -12.55 17.39 6.71
C ARG A 282 -11.12 17.92 6.71
N ASN A 283 -10.41 17.83 5.58
CA ASN A 283 -8.99 18.20 5.44
C ASN A 283 -8.78 19.46 4.58
N ARG A 284 -9.79 20.35 4.54
CA ARG A 284 -9.70 21.67 3.90
C ARG A 284 -9.24 22.74 4.89
#